data_AF-A0A1I8ITP6-F1
#
_entry.id   AF-A0A1I8ITP6-F1
#
_cell.length_a   1.000
_cell.length_b   1.000
_cell.length_c   1.000
_cell.angle_alpha   90.00
_cell.angle_beta   90.00
_cell.angle_gamma   90.00
#
_symmetry.space_group_name_H-M   'P 1'
#
loop_
_entity.id
_entity.type
_entity.pdbx_description
1 polymer ?
#
loop_
_entity_poly.entity_id
_entity_poly.type
_entity_poly.pdbx_seq_one_letter_code
_entity_poly.pdbx_strand_id
1 'polypeptide(L)'
;MIIISGLVCIYYNIILTWVIYYLVLSFAARVPWDSCDNDFNTCNCTETRIEEHLRNLTEQLMPNFTWPANPRCNSSTPLHVNYSQTSSNEFWRYSVLKQSDGIDNLGSIHWGLLLSLIGAWLLIFACLCKGVKSVGKVVYVTATSPYLFLAYPDGPQLHATWKLGRHPILHHPGVFALGPAWGGLITMSSFNKFKNNCYRDAIVVPIVNCLTSIFGGFVIFAVVGFMAHKTGKEVSDVWSTKSGSRAHPAGPGLVFVAYPEAIAQMPVAPLWAILFFLMLITIGLDSQFGMFETMTSSFVDEFPRYLRKYKTPFVGLMCMVEFLLGLPLITQGGIYIFTIFDWFILIVICYVYGIHRFRADIELMLGYKPGHY
;
A
#
# COMPACT_ATOMS: atom_id res chain seq x y z
N MET A 1 14.16 -6.44 -17.54
CA MET A 1 12.76 -5.94 -17.49
C MET A 1 11.81 -7.04 -17.06
N ILE A 2 11.56 -8.08 -17.87
CA ILE A 2 10.62 -9.18 -17.56
C ILE A 2 10.77 -9.73 -16.13
N ILE A 3 11.99 -10.11 -15.72
CA ILE A 3 12.25 -10.66 -14.37
C ILE A 3 11.92 -9.63 -13.28
N ILE A 4 12.30 -8.36 -13.47
CA ILE A 4 12.04 -7.29 -12.50
C ILE A 4 10.53 -7.03 -12.43
N SER A 5 9.85 -6.92 -13.57
CA SER A 5 8.40 -6.74 -13.64
C SER A 5 7.67 -7.90 -12.94
N GLY A 6 8.08 -9.15 -13.15
CA GLY A 6 7.50 -10.31 -12.46
C GLY A 6 7.73 -10.32 -10.95
N LEU A 7 8.93 -9.98 -10.48
CA LEU A 7 9.21 -9.84 -9.03
C LEU A 7 8.35 -8.73 -8.40
N VAL A 8 8.19 -7.62 -9.10
CA VAL A 8 7.35 -6.50 -8.66
C VAL A 8 5.87 -6.89 -8.70
N CYS A 9 5.42 -7.65 -9.70
CA CYS A 9 4.06 -8.20 -9.76
C CYS A 9 3.76 -9.03 -8.52
N ILE A 10 4.65 -9.94 -8.13
CA ILE A 10 4.51 -10.73 -6.90
C ILE A 10 4.39 -9.80 -5.70
N TYR A 11 5.35 -8.90 -5.51
CA TYR A 11 5.39 -7.95 -4.39
C TYR A 11 4.11 -7.12 -4.25
N TYR A 12 3.69 -6.43 -5.31
CA TYR A 12 2.50 -5.58 -5.31
C TYR A 12 1.24 -6.40 -5.06
N ASN A 13 1.20 -7.66 -5.50
CA ASN A 13 0.03 -8.50 -5.31
C ASN A 13 -0.11 -8.97 -3.84
N ILE A 14 1.00 -9.08 -3.11
CA ILE A 14 0.95 -9.26 -1.65
C ILE A 14 0.33 -8.04 -0.96
N ILE A 15 0.67 -6.83 -1.40
CA ILE A 15 0.02 -5.61 -0.89
C ILE A 15 -1.49 -5.64 -1.19
N LEU A 16 -1.86 -5.96 -2.43
CA LEU A 16 -3.27 -6.08 -2.85
C LEU A 16 -4.02 -7.13 -2.03
N THR A 17 -3.35 -8.24 -1.68
CA THR A 17 -3.87 -9.28 -0.80
C THR A 17 -4.23 -8.73 0.58
N TRP A 18 -3.34 -7.95 1.21
CA TRP A 18 -3.64 -7.30 2.47
C TRP A 18 -4.81 -6.32 2.34
N VAL A 19 -4.85 -5.52 1.27
CA VAL A 19 -5.96 -4.59 1.02
C VAL A 19 -7.30 -5.34 0.87
N ILE A 20 -7.35 -6.43 0.12
CA ILE A 20 -8.56 -7.26 -0.04
C ILE A 20 -8.98 -7.84 1.31
N TYR A 21 -8.03 -8.32 2.13
CA TYR A 21 -8.31 -8.83 3.46
C TYR A 21 -8.96 -7.76 4.36
N TYR A 22 -8.40 -6.55 4.39
CA TYR A 22 -8.99 -5.43 5.13
C TYR A 22 -10.35 -5.00 4.58
N LEU A 23 -10.53 -5.00 3.24
CA LEU A 23 -11.81 -4.66 2.62
C LEU A 23 -12.91 -5.63 3.05
N VAL A 24 -12.65 -6.94 3.03
CA VAL A 24 -13.62 -7.97 3.45
C VAL A 24 -14.03 -7.74 4.91
N LEU A 25 -13.06 -7.44 5.78
CA LEU A 25 -13.34 -7.16 7.20
C LEU A 25 -14.04 -5.82 7.43
N SER A 26 -13.97 -4.89 6.48
CA SER A 26 -14.64 -3.57 6.57
C SER A 26 -16.15 -3.66 6.40
N PHE A 27 -16.69 -4.77 5.89
CA PHE A 27 -18.15 -4.99 5.78
C PHE A 27 -18.82 -5.35 7.12
N ALA A 28 -18.03 -5.57 8.18
CA ALA A 28 -18.58 -5.77 9.52
C ALA A 28 -19.23 -4.48 10.06
N ALA A 29 -20.25 -4.62 10.92
CA ALA A 29 -20.93 -3.48 11.54
C ALA A 29 -19.97 -2.60 12.38
N ARG A 30 -18.92 -3.21 12.94
CA ARG A 30 -17.81 -2.56 13.62
C ARG A 30 -16.52 -3.12 13.05
N VAL A 31 -15.59 -2.25 12.66
CA VAL A 31 -14.31 -2.69 12.09
C VAL A 31 -13.42 -3.32 13.19
N PRO A 32 -12.68 -4.41 12.91
CA PRO A 32 -11.94 -5.13 13.95
C PRO A 32 -10.87 -4.32 14.68
N TRP A 33 -10.28 -3.32 14.00
CA TRP A 33 -9.24 -2.44 14.54
C TRP A 33 -9.78 -1.21 15.30
N ASP A 34 -11.09 -1.16 15.57
CA ASP A 34 -11.71 -0.07 16.34
C ASP A 34 -11.56 -0.23 17.86
N SER A 35 -11.50 -1.47 18.37
CA SER A 35 -11.51 -1.74 19.82
C SER A 35 -10.41 -2.69 20.29
N CYS A 36 -10.06 -2.58 21.57
CA CYS A 36 -9.18 -3.51 22.27
C CYS A 36 -9.90 -4.77 22.76
N ASP A 37 -11.22 -4.87 22.60
CA ASP A 37 -12.01 -6.07 22.90
C ASP A 37 -12.02 -7.05 21.71
N ASN A 38 -10.89 -7.71 21.47
CA ASN A 38 -10.77 -8.78 20.47
C ASN A 38 -9.81 -9.88 20.96
N ASP A 39 -9.93 -11.08 20.39
CA ASP A 39 -9.09 -12.24 20.75
C ASP A 39 -7.59 -12.05 20.51
N PHE A 40 -7.24 -11.22 19.52
CA PHE A 40 -5.85 -10.96 19.15
C PHE A 40 -5.17 -9.87 19.99
N ASN A 41 -5.95 -9.12 20.77
CA ASN A 41 -5.41 -8.00 21.55
C ASN A 41 -4.72 -8.50 22.81
N THR A 42 -3.59 -7.88 23.13
CA THR A 42 -2.85 -8.11 24.36
C THR A 42 -3.29 -7.13 25.45
N CYS A 43 -2.75 -7.30 26.66
CA CYS A 43 -2.98 -6.33 27.74
C CYS A 43 -2.31 -4.99 27.49
N ASN A 44 -1.43 -4.86 26.49
CA ASN A 44 -0.78 -3.59 26.15
C ASN A 44 -1.64 -2.73 25.20
N CYS A 45 -2.80 -3.24 24.77
CA CYS A 45 -3.71 -2.52 23.90
C CYS A 45 -4.36 -1.34 24.63
N THR A 46 -4.30 -0.18 23.98
CA THR A 46 -4.93 1.06 24.42
C THR A 46 -5.85 1.58 23.34
N GLU A 47 -7.02 2.07 23.73
CA GLU A 47 -7.96 2.72 22.83
C GLU A 47 -7.67 4.22 22.81
N THR A 48 -7.66 4.82 21.62
CA THR A 48 -7.55 6.27 21.44
C THR A 48 -8.84 7.00 21.80
N ARG A 49 -9.96 6.28 21.90
CA ARG A 49 -11.31 6.77 22.22
C ARG A 49 -11.56 6.83 23.74
N ILE A 50 -10.60 7.34 24.52
CA ILE A 50 -10.84 7.61 25.94
C ILE A 50 -11.43 9.02 26.03
N GLU A 51 -12.63 9.13 26.60
CA GLU A 51 -13.33 10.40 26.86
C GLU A 51 -12.40 11.40 27.56
N GLU A 52 -12.40 12.66 27.10
CA GLU A 52 -11.62 13.78 27.67
C GLU A 52 -11.76 13.89 29.20
N HIS A 53 -12.88 13.43 29.75
CA HIS A 53 -13.16 13.43 31.18
C HIS A 53 -12.24 12.50 32.00
N LEU A 54 -11.78 11.39 31.41
CA LEU A 54 -10.88 10.45 32.07
C LEU A 54 -9.41 10.90 31.99
N ARG A 55 -9.01 11.59 30.91
CA ARG A 55 -7.64 12.13 30.73
C ARG A 55 -7.24 13.08 31.86
N ASN A 56 -8.14 13.98 32.27
CA ASN A 56 -7.87 14.96 33.31
C ASN A 56 -7.58 14.34 34.68
N LEU A 57 -8.13 13.16 34.97
CA LEU A 57 -7.92 12.48 36.25
C LEU A 57 -6.62 11.65 36.25
N THR A 58 -6.26 11.00 35.14
CA THR A 58 -5.06 10.16 35.05
C THR A 58 -3.76 10.95 34.86
N GLU A 59 -3.75 12.02 34.05
CA GLU A 59 -2.54 12.85 33.84
C GLU A 59 -2.09 13.57 35.12
N GLN A 60 -3.02 13.91 36.01
CA GLN A 60 -2.71 14.58 37.26
C GLN A 60 -2.07 13.66 38.31
N LEU A 61 -2.27 12.34 38.22
CA LEU A 61 -1.83 11.38 39.24
C LEU A 61 -0.64 10.51 38.79
N MET A 62 -0.56 10.09 37.52
CA MET A 62 0.54 9.27 36.98
C MET A 62 0.76 9.49 35.46
N PRO A 63 1.60 10.45 35.03
CA PRO A 63 1.72 10.84 33.61
C PRO A 63 2.35 9.77 32.69
N ASN A 64 3.04 8.79 33.25
CA ASN A 64 3.72 7.72 32.49
C ASN A 64 2.93 6.41 32.42
N PHE A 65 1.70 6.37 32.95
CA PHE A 65 0.91 5.14 33.03
C PHE A 65 -0.49 5.29 32.42
N THR A 66 -0.94 4.23 31.73
CA THR A 66 -2.27 4.07 31.15
C THR A 66 -2.88 2.74 31.57
N TRP A 67 -4.20 2.60 31.52
CA TRP A 67 -4.86 1.34 31.87
C TRP A 67 -5.07 0.44 30.65
N PRO A 68 -5.03 -0.90 30.82
CA PRO A 68 -5.38 -1.83 29.76
C PRO A 68 -6.81 -1.59 29.29
N ALA A 69 -7.02 -1.44 27.98
CA ALA A 69 -8.36 -1.34 27.42
C ALA A 69 -8.97 -2.71 27.09
N ASN A 70 -8.18 -3.78 27.14
CA ASN A 70 -8.65 -5.14 26.92
C ASN A 70 -9.37 -5.68 28.19
N PRO A 71 -10.66 -6.02 28.12
CA PRO A 71 -11.45 -6.45 29.29
C PRO A 71 -11.01 -7.80 29.87
N ARG A 72 -10.17 -8.57 29.16
CA ARG A 72 -9.64 -9.87 29.61
C ARG A 72 -8.45 -9.73 30.56
N CYS A 73 -7.94 -8.52 30.73
CA CYS A 73 -6.78 -8.23 31.55
C CYS A 73 -7.20 -7.75 32.94
N ASN A 74 -6.47 -8.17 33.97
CA ASN A 74 -6.74 -7.68 35.32
C ASN A 74 -6.47 -6.17 35.36
N SER A 75 -7.52 -5.39 35.60
CA SER A 75 -7.48 -3.92 35.63
C SER A 75 -6.66 -3.32 36.77
N SER A 76 -5.89 -4.12 37.51
CA SER A 76 -5.11 -3.72 38.67
C SER A 76 -3.65 -3.36 38.35
N THR A 77 -3.15 -3.64 37.14
CA THR A 77 -1.77 -3.32 36.74
C THR A 77 -1.74 -2.16 35.75
N PRO A 78 -1.27 -0.96 36.14
CA PRO A 78 -1.07 0.14 35.21
C PRO A 78 0.05 -0.19 34.20
N LEU A 79 -0.18 0.13 32.93
CA LEU A 79 0.77 -0.05 31.83
C LEU A 79 1.62 1.19 31.66
N HIS A 80 2.92 1.03 31.49
CA HIS A 80 3.78 2.16 31.18
C HIS A 80 3.59 2.59 29.71
N VAL A 81 3.44 3.90 29.47
CA VAL A 81 3.09 4.50 28.16
C VAL A 81 4.03 4.06 27.03
N ASN A 82 5.31 3.85 27.31
CA ASN A 82 6.27 3.36 26.30
C ASN A 82 5.95 1.98 25.72
N TYR A 83 5.14 1.16 26.41
CA TYR A 83 4.76 -0.18 25.97
C TYR A 83 3.34 -0.25 25.42
N SER A 84 2.58 0.85 25.47
CA SER A 84 1.23 0.86 24.92
C SER A 84 1.26 0.73 23.40
N GLN A 85 0.25 0.04 22.87
CA GLN A 85 0.02 -0.15 21.44
C GLN A 85 -1.42 0.20 21.12
N THR A 86 -1.66 0.69 19.91
CA THR A 86 -3.02 0.95 19.41
C THR A 86 -3.64 -0.35 18.89
N SER A 87 -4.97 -0.47 18.98
CA SER A 87 -5.69 -1.66 18.47
C SER A 87 -5.35 -1.95 17.00
N SER A 88 -5.23 -0.90 16.18
CA SER A 88 -4.83 -1.02 14.77
C SER A 88 -3.44 -1.66 14.58
N ASN A 89 -2.46 -1.30 15.43
CA ASN A 89 -1.12 -1.88 15.35
C ASN A 89 -1.10 -3.35 15.79
N GLU A 90 -1.84 -3.68 16.85
CA GLU A 90 -1.98 -5.07 17.29
C GLU A 90 -2.75 -5.92 16.28
N PHE A 91 -3.78 -5.35 15.63
CA PHE A 91 -4.49 -6.00 14.54
C PHE A 91 -3.55 -6.34 13.37
N TRP A 92 -2.73 -5.39 12.93
CA TRP A 92 -1.75 -5.63 11.87
C TRP A 92 -0.74 -6.72 12.25
N ARG A 93 -0.17 -6.64 13.46
CA ARG A 93 0.91 -7.53 13.90
C ARG A 93 0.44 -8.95 14.25
N TYR A 94 -0.63 -9.06 15.02
CA TYR A 94 -1.09 -10.33 15.59
C TYR A 94 -2.25 -10.96 14.84
N SER A 95 -3.09 -10.19 14.14
CA SER A 95 -4.22 -10.75 13.39
C SER A 95 -3.86 -10.94 11.92
N VAL A 96 -3.38 -9.90 11.24
CA VAL A 96 -3.10 -9.92 9.79
C VAL A 96 -1.82 -10.69 9.49
N LEU A 97 -0.69 -10.25 10.06
CA LEU A 97 0.61 -10.87 9.78
C LEU A 97 0.88 -12.13 10.60
N LYS A 98 0.32 -12.24 11.80
CA LYS A 98 0.70 -13.26 12.81
C LYS A 98 2.23 -13.40 12.91
N GLN A 99 2.90 -12.26 13.04
CA GLN A 99 4.33 -12.11 12.82
C GLN A 99 5.16 -13.09 13.68
N SER A 100 6.10 -13.81 13.03
CA SER A 100 7.05 -14.68 13.73
C SER A 100 8.22 -13.90 14.36
N ASP A 101 8.98 -14.54 15.24
CA ASP A 101 10.09 -13.91 15.96
C ASP A 101 11.27 -13.50 15.05
N GLY A 102 11.41 -14.12 13.88
CA GLY A 102 12.48 -13.85 12.93
C GLY A 102 12.35 -14.60 11.62
N ILE A 103 13.23 -14.27 10.66
CA ILE A 103 13.22 -14.84 9.31
C ILE A 103 13.49 -16.35 9.29
N ASP A 104 14.26 -16.86 10.27
CA ASP A 104 14.60 -18.27 10.38
C ASP A 104 13.36 -19.14 10.64
N ASN A 105 12.31 -18.56 11.23
CA ASN A 105 11.04 -19.21 11.53
C ASN A 105 9.94 -18.62 10.65
N LEU A 106 9.79 -19.14 9.43
CA LEU A 106 8.74 -18.73 8.49
C LEU A 106 7.32 -19.00 9.02
N GLY A 107 7.17 -20.04 9.84
CA GLY A 107 5.89 -20.41 10.44
C GLY A 107 4.89 -20.97 9.44
N SER A 108 3.61 -20.84 9.75
CA SER A 108 2.50 -21.37 8.94
C SER A 108 1.91 -20.33 7.97
N ILE A 109 1.21 -20.81 6.93
CA ILE A 109 0.50 -19.93 5.99
C ILE A 109 -0.76 -19.39 6.65
N HIS A 110 -0.99 -18.08 6.55
CA HIS A 110 -2.22 -17.47 7.04
C HIS A 110 -3.40 -17.76 6.10
N TRP A 111 -4.35 -18.60 6.51
CA TRP A 111 -5.49 -19.00 5.68
C TRP A 111 -6.34 -17.83 5.15
N GLY A 112 -6.55 -16.80 5.97
CA GLY A 112 -7.26 -15.61 5.52
C GLY A 112 -6.53 -14.86 4.40
N LEU A 113 -5.20 -14.78 4.48
CA LEU A 113 -4.38 -14.14 3.44
C LEU A 113 -4.26 -15.02 2.21
N LEU A 114 -4.25 -16.36 2.37
CA LEU A 114 -4.28 -17.28 1.24
C LEU A 114 -5.55 -17.12 0.40
N LEU A 115 -6.71 -17.02 1.05
CA LEU A 115 -7.98 -16.77 0.35
C LEU A 115 -7.98 -15.41 -0.34
N SER A 116 -7.50 -14.36 0.34
CA SER A 116 -7.36 -13.03 -0.27
C SER A 116 -6.37 -13.02 -1.44
N LEU A 117 -5.29 -13.80 -1.39
CA LEU A 117 -4.28 -13.93 -2.45
C LEU A 117 -4.87 -14.63 -3.68
N ILE A 118 -5.63 -15.71 -3.46
CA ILE A 118 -6.39 -16.37 -4.52
C ILE A 118 -7.36 -15.36 -5.16
N GLY A 119 -8.10 -14.60 -4.33
CA GLY A 119 -9.00 -13.54 -4.80
C GLY A 119 -8.28 -12.48 -5.63
N ALA A 120 -7.09 -12.05 -5.21
CA ALA A 120 -6.28 -11.05 -5.89
C ALA A 120 -5.81 -11.53 -7.28
N TRP A 121 -5.32 -12.77 -7.38
CA TRP A 121 -4.93 -13.35 -8.67
C TRP A 121 -6.12 -13.62 -9.59
N LEU A 122 -7.26 -14.06 -9.05
CA LEU A 122 -8.49 -14.20 -9.83
C LEU A 122 -8.98 -12.85 -10.37
N LEU A 123 -8.87 -11.79 -9.58
CA LEU A 123 -9.21 -10.43 -9.99
C LEU A 123 -8.29 -9.96 -11.13
N ILE A 124 -6.98 -10.13 -10.99
CA ILE A 124 -5.98 -9.81 -12.03
C ILE A 124 -6.27 -10.62 -13.31
N PHE A 125 -6.49 -11.92 -13.18
CA PHE A 125 -6.82 -12.79 -14.31
C PHE A 125 -8.11 -12.36 -15.00
N ALA A 126 -9.18 -12.05 -14.25
CA ALA A 126 -10.45 -11.60 -14.81
C ALA A 126 -10.27 -10.30 -15.61
N CYS A 127 -9.48 -9.35 -15.11
CA CYS A 127 -9.20 -8.09 -15.79
C CYS A 127 -8.33 -8.27 -17.05
N LEU A 128 -7.39 -9.23 -17.04
CA LEU A 128 -6.39 -9.44 -18.11
C LEU A 128 -6.70 -10.60 -19.06
N CYS A 129 -7.74 -11.40 -18.84
CA CYS A 129 -8.01 -12.61 -19.61
C CYS A 129 -8.13 -12.37 -21.14
N LYS A 130 -8.55 -11.16 -21.56
CA LYS A 130 -8.61 -10.73 -22.97
C LYS A 130 -7.55 -9.69 -23.35
N GLY A 131 -6.51 -9.54 -22.51
CA GLY A 131 -5.41 -8.57 -22.66
C GLY A 131 -5.87 -7.12 -22.64
N VAL A 132 -5.12 -6.25 -23.33
CA VAL A 132 -5.33 -4.78 -23.36
C VAL A 132 -6.74 -4.30 -23.72
N LYS A 133 -7.54 -5.10 -24.46
CA LYS A 133 -8.95 -4.75 -24.75
C LYS A 133 -9.85 -4.81 -23.53
N SER A 134 -9.57 -5.71 -22.59
CA SER A 134 -10.30 -5.81 -21.32
C SER A 134 -9.79 -4.77 -20.34
N VAL A 135 -8.46 -4.63 -20.23
CA VAL A 135 -7.81 -3.60 -19.40
C VAL A 135 -8.35 -2.22 -19.72
N GLY A 136 -8.39 -1.84 -21.00
CA GLY A 136 -8.91 -0.53 -21.40
C GLY A 136 -10.34 -0.25 -20.96
N LYS A 137 -11.19 -1.27 -20.76
CA LYS A 137 -12.55 -1.10 -20.23
C LYS A 137 -12.56 -0.97 -18.70
N VAL A 138 -11.78 -1.80 -18.03
CA VAL A 138 -11.67 -1.80 -16.56
C VAL A 138 -11.08 -0.48 -16.06
N VAL A 139 -10.05 0.03 -16.75
CA VAL A 139 -9.33 1.27 -16.42
C VAL A 139 -10.24 2.50 -16.39
N TYR A 140 -11.34 2.55 -17.16
CA TYR A 140 -12.30 3.67 -17.06
C TYR A 140 -12.94 3.77 -15.67
N VAL A 141 -13.10 2.65 -14.98
CA VAL A 141 -13.66 2.61 -13.62
C VAL A 141 -12.54 2.70 -12.59
N THR A 142 -11.49 1.89 -12.73
CA THR A 142 -10.42 1.81 -11.74
C THR A 142 -9.59 3.08 -11.67
N ALA A 143 -9.36 3.80 -12.77
CA ALA A 143 -8.62 5.05 -12.75
C ALA A 143 -9.45 6.26 -12.29
N THR A 144 -10.78 6.24 -12.46
CA THR A 144 -11.66 7.37 -12.07
C THR A 144 -12.19 7.26 -10.65
N SER A 145 -12.41 6.04 -10.17
CA SER A 145 -12.97 5.77 -8.83
C SER A 145 -12.19 6.40 -7.67
N PRO A 146 -10.82 6.47 -7.65
CA PRO A 146 -10.11 7.11 -6.57
C PRO A 146 -10.49 8.57 -6.42
N TYR A 147 -10.59 9.32 -7.51
CA TYR A 147 -10.97 10.74 -7.46
C TYR A 147 -12.38 10.93 -6.91
N LEU A 148 -13.32 10.01 -7.22
CA LEU A 148 -14.69 10.08 -6.69
C LEU A 148 -14.74 9.80 -5.19
N PHE A 149 -13.99 8.80 -4.72
CA PHE A 149 -13.93 8.48 -3.29
C PHE A 149 -13.24 9.59 -2.50
N LEU A 150 -12.22 10.21 -3.09
CA LEU A 150 -11.49 11.32 -2.48
C LEU A 150 -12.26 12.64 -2.49
N ALA A 151 -13.16 12.86 -3.45
CA ALA A 151 -13.97 14.06 -3.56
C ALA A 151 -15.33 13.98 -2.83
N TYR A 152 -15.58 12.92 -2.06
CA TYR A 152 -16.87 12.71 -1.41
C TYR A 152 -17.17 13.84 -0.39
N PRO A 153 -18.33 14.53 -0.47
CA PRO A 153 -18.57 15.82 0.20
C PRO A 153 -18.54 15.79 1.73
N ASP A 154 -18.95 14.66 2.33
CA ASP A 154 -18.94 14.48 3.79
C ASP A 154 -17.58 13.94 4.30
N GLY A 155 -16.54 14.02 3.46
CA GLY A 155 -15.17 13.63 3.80
C GLY A 155 -14.60 14.36 5.02
N PRO A 156 -13.46 13.90 5.54
CA PRO A 156 -12.82 14.54 6.70
C PRO A 156 -12.68 16.03 6.45
N GLN A 157 -13.39 16.84 7.26
CA GLN A 157 -13.33 18.29 7.18
C GLN A 157 -11.87 18.71 7.16
N LEU A 158 -11.49 19.41 6.09
CA LEU A 158 -10.12 19.77 5.75
C LEU A 158 -9.55 20.73 6.82
N HIS A 159 -9.17 20.22 7.98
CA HIS A 159 -8.37 20.94 8.96
C HIS A 159 -6.92 20.92 8.46
N ALA A 160 -6.70 21.60 7.32
CA ALA A 160 -5.41 21.73 6.70
C ALA A 160 -4.53 22.61 7.60
N THR A 161 -3.74 21.96 8.44
CA THR A 161 -2.72 22.65 9.23
C THR A 161 -1.46 22.74 8.38
N TRP A 162 -1.28 23.88 7.71
CA TRP A 162 -0.15 24.13 6.84
C TRP A 162 1.12 24.42 7.66
N LYS A 163 1.87 23.38 8.03
CA LYS A 163 3.26 23.55 8.46
C LYS A 163 4.19 23.08 7.34
N LEU A 164 4.71 24.04 6.57
CA LEU A 164 5.78 23.79 5.60
C LEU A 164 7.07 23.47 6.38
N GLY A 165 7.24 22.21 6.76
CA GLY A 165 8.48 21.73 7.38
C GLY A 165 9.63 21.90 6.41
N ARG A 166 10.67 22.64 6.81
CA ARG A 166 11.96 22.71 6.11
C ARG A 166 12.71 21.39 6.27
N HIS A 167 12.24 20.33 5.63
CA HIS A 167 13.06 19.15 5.37
C HIS A 167 13.56 19.23 3.91
N PRO A 168 14.78 18.78 3.60
CA PRO A 168 15.29 18.79 2.25
C PRO A 168 14.49 17.76 1.42
N ILE A 169 13.43 18.21 0.74
CA ILE A 169 12.58 17.40 -0.16
C ILE A 169 13.31 17.18 -1.49
N LEU A 170 14.57 16.72 -1.45
CA LEU A 170 15.40 16.51 -2.63
C LEU A 170 15.98 15.10 -2.67
N HIS A 171 15.10 14.09 -2.55
CA HIS A 171 15.42 12.75 -3.04
C HIS A 171 14.34 12.39 -4.06
N HIS A 172 14.69 12.52 -5.35
CA HIS A 172 13.81 12.40 -6.52
C HIS A 172 12.77 11.25 -6.43
N PRO A 173 11.50 11.51 -6.05
CA PRO A 173 10.45 10.49 -6.02
C PRO A 173 9.78 10.31 -7.40
N GLY A 174 9.97 11.29 -8.31
CA GLY A 174 9.22 11.36 -9.58
C GLY A 174 9.53 10.22 -10.56
N VAL A 175 10.73 9.62 -10.49
CA VAL A 175 11.12 8.51 -11.37
C VAL A 175 10.34 7.24 -11.03
N PHE A 176 10.14 6.96 -9.73
CA PHE A 176 9.33 5.81 -9.31
C PHE A 176 7.83 6.03 -9.52
N ALA A 177 7.36 7.27 -9.37
CA ALA A 177 5.94 7.59 -9.58
C ALA A 177 5.53 7.47 -11.06
N LEU A 178 6.39 7.89 -12.00
CA LEU A 178 6.09 7.78 -13.44
C LEU A 178 6.48 6.40 -14.02
N GLY A 179 7.47 5.72 -13.41
CA GLY A 179 7.98 4.43 -13.87
C GLY A 179 8.51 4.40 -15.32
N PRO A 180 9.26 5.41 -15.81
CA PRO A 180 9.80 5.35 -17.17
C PRO A 180 10.77 4.17 -17.25
N ALA A 181 10.70 3.40 -18.34
CA ALA A 181 11.50 2.20 -18.59
C ALA A 181 11.20 0.94 -17.74
N TRP A 182 10.06 0.89 -17.02
CA TRP A 182 9.59 -0.35 -16.37
C TRP A 182 8.87 -1.32 -17.33
N GLY A 183 8.71 -0.89 -18.59
CA GLY A 183 8.11 -1.67 -19.67
C GLY A 183 6.62 -1.44 -19.86
N GLY A 184 5.89 -1.09 -18.80
CA GLY A 184 4.44 -0.84 -18.88
C GLY A 184 4.07 0.16 -19.99
N LEU A 185 4.70 1.33 -20.01
CA LEU A 185 4.47 2.35 -21.04
C LEU A 185 4.88 1.90 -22.44
N ILE A 186 5.95 1.10 -22.56
CA ILE A 186 6.44 0.58 -23.84
C ILE A 186 5.43 -0.44 -24.39
N THR A 187 4.99 -1.37 -23.55
CA THR A 187 3.98 -2.36 -23.91
C THR A 187 2.67 -1.70 -24.28
N MET A 188 2.18 -0.73 -23.50
CA MET A 188 0.92 -0.04 -23.81
C MET A 188 1.01 0.78 -25.10
N SER A 189 2.16 1.41 -25.37
CA SER A 189 2.37 2.14 -26.63
C SER A 189 2.47 1.22 -27.85
N SER A 190 2.96 -0.02 -27.70
CA SER A 190 3.01 -1.00 -28.79
C SER A 190 1.62 -1.41 -29.32
N PHE A 191 0.59 -1.30 -28.49
CA PHE A 191 -0.80 -1.57 -28.86
C PHE A 191 -1.54 -0.36 -29.43
N ASN A 192 -0.89 0.80 -29.52
CA ASN A 192 -1.50 2.04 -30.00
C ASN A 192 -1.53 2.11 -31.54
N LYS A 193 -2.34 3.02 -32.08
CA LYS A 193 -2.38 3.30 -33.52
C LYS A 193 -1.06 3.92 -33.97
N PHE A 194 -0.58 3.51 -35.14
CA PHE A 194 0.70 3.98 -35.70
C PHE A 194 0.79 5.51 -35.86
N LYS A 195 -0.32 6.19 -36.18
CA LYS A 195 -0.39 7.65 -36.35
C LYS A 195 -0.93 8.40 -35.11
N ASN A 196 -0.86 7.81 -33.91
CA ASN A 196 -1.30 8.49 -32.70
C ASN A 196 -0.31 9.61 -32.30
N ASN A 197 -0.83 10.71 -31.74
CA ASN A 197 -0.01 11.80 -31.23
C ASN A 197 0.59 11.46 -29.86
N CYS A 198 1.60 10.58 -29.87
CA CYS A 198 2.31 10.15 -28.66
C CYS A 198 3.04 11.30 -27.93
N TYR A 199 3.41 12.38 -28.63
CA TYR A 199 4.05 13.54 -28.02
C TYR A 199 3.11 14.26 -27.02
N ARG A 200 1.85 14.46 -27.41
CA ARG A 200 0.84 15.01 -26.49
C ARG A 200 0.64 14.10 -25.28
N ASP A 201 0.53 12.80 -25.50
CA ASP A 201 0.31 11.82 -24.43
C ASP A 201 1.50 11.82 -23.44
N ALA A 202 2.72 11.91 -23.95
CA ALA A 202 3.94 11.97 -23.15
C ALA A 202 4.07 13.24 -22.29
N ILE A 203 3.35 14.32 -22.62
CA ILE A 203 3.29 15.54 -21.79
C ILE A 203 2.13 15.47 -20.79
N VAL A 204 0.95 15.04 -21.25
CA VAL A 204 -0.27 15.03 -20.43
C VAL A 204 -0.17 14.01 -19.29
N VAL A 205 0.34 12.81 -19.55
CA VAL A 205 0.40 11.73 -18.55
C VAL A 205 1.24 12.12 -17.32
N PRO A 206 2.49 12.65 -17.45
CA PRO A 206 3.25 13.13 -16.31
C PRO A 206 2.57 14.26 -15.55
N ILE A 207 1.94 15.21 -16.24
CA ILE A 207 1.23 16.34 -15.60
C ILE A 207 0.08 15.81 -14.74
N VAL A 208 -0.76 14.93 -15.29
CA VAL A 208 -1.88 14.33 -14.56
C VAL A 208 -1.37 13.51 -13.37
N ASN A 209 -0.29 12.74 -13.55
CA ASN A 209 0.35 12.00 -12.46
C ASN A 209 0.80 12.92 -11.30
N CYS A 210 1.47 14.04 -11.62
CA CYS A 210 1.92 15.01 -10.63
C CYS A 210 0.73 15.68 -9.91
N LEU A 211 -0.29 16.13 -10.65
CA LEU A 211 -1.50 16.73 -10.07
C LEU A 211 -2.23 15.75 -9.16
N THR A 212 -2.31 14.48 -9.55
CA THR A 212 -2.92 13.41 -8.76
C THR A 212 -2.14 13.14 -7.49
N SER A 213 -0.81 13.17 -7.56
CA SER A 213 0.06 13.01 -6.38
C SER A 213 -0.12 14.17 -5.39
N ILE A 214 -0.24 15.40 -5.89
CA ILE A 214 -0.53 16.58 -5.07
C ILE A 214 -1.90 16.43 -4.41
N PHE A 215 -2.92 16.06 -5.19
CA PHE A 215 -4.28 15.82 -4.69
C PHE A 215 -4.35 14.70 -3.64
N GLY A 216 -3.67 13.58 -3.88
CA GLY A 216 -3.55 12.49 -2.91
C GLY A 216 -2.87 12.96 -1.62
N GLY A 217 -1.81 13.77 -1.73
CA GLY A 217 -1.17 14.41 -0.58
C GLY A 217 -2.15 15.24 0.26
N PHE A 218 -3.01 16.05 -0.37
CA PHE A 218 -4.03 16.82 0.32
C PHE A 218 -4.98 15.96 1.14
N VAL A 219 -5.49 14.88 0.57
CA VAL A 219 -6.40 13.96 1.26
C VAL A 219 -5.70 13.31 2.44
N ILE A 220 -4.48 12.81 2.23
CA ILE A 220 -3.70 12.15 3.26
C ILE A 220 -3.50 13.08 4.46
N PHE A 221 -3.03 14.31 4.23
CA PHE A 221 -2.83 15.27 5.30
C PHE A 221 -4.12 15.75 5.96
N ALA A 222 -5.25 15.76 5.24
CA ALA A 222 -6.56 16.06 5.83
C ALA A 222 -7.02 14.97 6.81
N VAL A 223 -6.86 13.69 6.46
CA VAL A 223 -7.19 12.56 7.35
C VAL A 223 -6.30 12.57 8.60
N VAL A 224 -5.00 12.77 8.41
CA VAL A 224 -4.05 12.84 9.54
C VAL A 224 -4.32 14.08 10.41
N GLY A 225 -4.64 15.22 9.79
CA GLY A 225 -4.99 16.46 10.49
C GLY A 225 -6.27 16.33 11.33
N PHE A 226 -7.28 15.62 10.83
CA PHE A 226 -8.47 15.28 11.60
C PHE A 226 -8.13 14.45 12.85
N MET A 227 -7.25 13.45 12.72
CA MET A 227 -6.81 12.65 13.87
C MET A 227 -6.00 13.49 14.87
N ALA A 228 -5.12 14.37 14.40
CA ALA A 228 -4.37 15.30 15.26
C ALA A 228 -5.32 16.18 16.08
N HIS A 229 -6.36 16.74 15.44
CA HIS A 229 -7.39 17.51 16.11
C HIS A 229 -8.17 16.69 17.15
N LYS A 230 -8.54 15.44 16.84
CA LYS A 230 -9.28 14.56 17.77
C LYS A 230 -8.45 14.07 18.94
N THR A 231 -7.16 13.86 18.76
CA THR A 231 -6.27 13.32 19.79
C THR A 231 -5.60 14.40 20.64
N GLY A 232 -5.69 15.67 20.22
CA GLY A 232 -5.02 16.81 20.84
C GLY A 232 -3.50 16.78 20.65
N LYS A 233 -3.00 16.02 19.67
CA LYS A 233 -1.57 15.82 19.41
C LYS A 233 -1.12 16.60 18.18
N GLU A 234 0.17 16.92 18.10
CA GLU A 234 0.73 17.48 16.87
C GLU A 234 0.71 16.43 15.74
N VAL A 235 0.60 16.88 14.48
CA VAL A 235 0.59 16.02 13.29
C VAL A 235 1.83 15.10 13.24
N SER A 236 2.98 15.56 13.72
CA SER A 236 4.21 14.76 13.82
C SER A 236 4.08 13.58 14.79
N ASP A 237 3.30 13.75 15.86
CA ASP A 237 3.16 12.80 16.96
C ASP A 237 2.04 11.80 16.71
N VAL A 238 1.07 12.18 15.88
CA VAL A 238 0.09 11.25 15.32
C VAL A 238 0.72 10.36 14.26
N TRP A 239 1.55 10.96 13.40
CA TRP A 239 2.21 10.22 12.35
C TRP A 239 3.30 9.30 12.91
N SER A 240 3.93 9.61 14.03
CA SER A 240 4.82 8.67 14.73
C SER A 240 4.00 7.85 15.72
N THR A 241 3.62 6.63 15.34
CA THR A 241 2.74 5.71 16.10
C THR A 241 3.24 5.27 17.50
N LYS A 242 4.18 6.01 18.10
CA LYS A 242 4.61 5.87 19.49
C LYS A 242 4.70 7.23 20.16
N SER A 243 3.88 7.43 21.21
CA SER A 243 4.16 8.45 22.22
C SER A 243 5.56 8.19 22.77
N GLY A 244 6.54 9.02 22.41
CA GLY A 244 7.92 8.94 22.89
C GLY A 244 8.96 8.25 21.98
N SER A 245 8.62 7.77 20.78
CA SER A 245 9.63 7.28 19.82
C SER A 245 9.46 7.91 18.45
N ARG A 246 10.49 8.65 18.01
CA ARG A 246 10.63 9.33 16.70
C ARG A 246 10.73 8.37 15.50
N ALA A 247 9.98 7.29 15.49
CA ALA A 247 9.93 6.35 14.38
C ALA A 247 8.63 6.58 13.62
N HIS A 248 8.73 7.19 12.44
CA HIS A 248 7.63 7.26 11.48
C HIS A 248 7.32 5.82 10.99
N PRO A 249 6.04 5.38 10.93
CA PRO A 249 5.65 4.15 10.27
C PRO A 249 5.99 4.32 8.79
N ALA A 250 7.16 3.84 8.39
CA ALA A 250 7.58 3.78 7.01
C ALA A 250 7.01 2.49 6.38
N GLY A 251 6.76 2.54 5.06
CA GLY A 251 6.29 1.39 4.31
C GLY A 251 4.83 1.00 4.61
N PRO A 252 4.49 -0.30 4.61
CA PRO A 252 3.11 -0.78 4.73
C PRO A 252 2.39 -0.34 6.01
N GLY A 253 3.13 -0.12 7.10
CA GLY A 253 2.56 0.27 8.39
C GLY A 253 1.78 1.59 8.32
N LEU A 254 2.14 2.48 7.40
CA LEU A 254 1.36 3.71 7.20
C LEU A 254 -0.07 3.39 6.75
N VAL A 255 -0.21 2.56 5.72
CA VAL A 255 -1.49 2.21 5.10
C VAL A 255 -2.33 1.28 5.98
N PHE A 256 -1.69 0.35 6.70
CA PHE A 256 -2.39 -0.71 7.42
C PHE A 256 -2.48 -0.51 8.93
N VAL A 257 -1.83 0.51 9.48
CA VAL A 257 -1.92 0.87 10.91
C VAL A 257 -2.47 2.29 11.10
N ALA A 258 -1.82 3.30 10.53
CA ALA A 258 -2.17 4.69 10.82
C ALA A 258 -3.51 5.12 10.19
N TYR A 259 -3.79 4.79 8.93
CA TYR A 259 -5.10 5.15 8.34
C TYR A 259 -6.28 4.37 8.94
N PRO A 260 -6.19 3.05 9.17
CA PRO A 260 -7.30 2.33 9.79
C PRO A 260 -7.62 2.88 11.19
N GLU A 261 -6.59 3.31 11.93
CA GLU A 261 -6.75 4.02 13.19
C GLU A 261 -7.45 5.39 13.03
N ALA A 262 -7.16 6.13 11.95
CA ALA A 262 -7.81 7.40 11.66
C ALA A 262 -9.29 7.21 11.31
N ILE A 263 -9.55 6.21 10.47
CA ILE A 263 -10.86 5.87 9.96
C ILE A 263 -11.77 5.35 11.08
N ALA A 264 -11.23 4.58 12.03
CA ALA A 264 -11.96 4.11 13.21
C ALA A 264 -12.53 5.27 14.05
N GLN A 265 -11.87 6.43 14.06
CA GLN A 265 -12.31 7.62 14.79
C GLN A 265 -13.38 8.43 14.04
N MET A 266 -13.66 8.11 12.77
CA MET A 266 -14.67 8.80 11.98
C MET A 266 -16.08 8.26 12.29
N PRO A 267 -17.12 9.11 12.21
CA PRO A 267 -18.49 8.62 12.27
C PRO A 267 -18.75 7.66 11.11
N VAL A 268 -19.42 6.54 11.39
CA VAL A 268 -19.69 5.49 10.39
C VAL A 268 -18.39 4.93 9.78
N ALA A 269 -17.40 4.62 10.62
CA ALA A 269 -16.09 4.09 10.24
C ALA A 269 -16.10 2.96 9.18
N PRO A 270 -17.04 1.98 9.19
CA PRO A 270 -17.08 0.95 8.14
C PRO A 270 -17.24 1.50 6.71
N LEU A 271 -18.05 2.55 6.52
CA LEU A 271 -18.24 3.17 5.20
C LEU A 271 -16.93 3.73 4.66
N TRP A 272 -16.23 4.51 5.49
CA TRP A 272 -14.95 5.12 5.14
C TRP A 272 -13.85 4.08 4.92
N ALA A 273 -13.84 3.00 5.71
CA ALA A 273 -12.92 1.89 5.52
C ALA A 273 -13.14 1.20 4.16
N ILE A 274 -14.40 0.91 3.80
CA ILE A 274 -14.75 0.33 2.50
C ILE A 274 -14.26 1.23 1.36
N LEU A 275 -14.56 2.53 1.40
CA LEU A 275 -14.15 3.48 0.36
C LEU A 275 -12.62 3.58 0.26
N PHE A 276 -11.92 3.62 1.39
CA PHE A 276 -10.46 3.69 1.45
C PHE A 276 -9.79 2.44 0.88
N PHE A 277 -10.18 1.25 1.32
CA PHE A 277 -9.58 0.01 0.81
C PHE A 277 -9.99 -0.29 -0.62
N LEU A 278 -11.22 0.06 -1.04
CA LEU A 278 -11.63 -0.03 -2.43
C LEU A 278 -10.79 0.88 -3.33
N MET A 279 -10.52 2.11 -2.90
CA MET A 279 -9.59 3.02 -3.56
C MET A 279 -8.19 2.40 -3.73
N LEU A 280 -7.66 1.77 -2.67
CA LEU A 280 -6.34 1.14 -2.73
C LEU A 280 -6.31 -0.06 -3.68
N ILE A 281 -7.40 -0.84 -3.78
CA ILE A 281 -7.54 -1.91 -4.77
C ILE A 281 -7.46 -1.31 -6.18
N THR A 282 -8.22 -0.26 -6.45
CA THR A 282 -8.29 0.29 -7.81
C THR A 282 -6.96 0.92 -8.25
N ILE A 283 -6.29 1.65 -7.35
CA ILE A 283 -4.92 2.17 -7.60
C ILE A 283 -3.91 1.04 -7.82
N GLY A 284 -3.95 -0.01 -6.98
CA GLY A 284 -3.02 -1.13 -7.07
C GLY A 284 -3.20 -1.96 -8.34
N LEU A 285 -4.45 -2.17 -8.77
CA LEU A 285 -4.79 -2.92 -9.97
C LEU A 285 -4.29 -2.26 -11.26
N ASP A 286 -4.44 -0.94 -11.38
CA ASP A 286 -4.03 -0.22 -12.59
C ASP A 286 -2.53 -0.36 -12.86
N SER A 287 -1.72 -0.27 -11.79
CA SER A 287 -0.27 -0.47 -11.87
C SER A 287 0.08 -1.92 -12.19
N GLN A 288 -0.62 -2.88 -11.56
CA GLN A 288 -0.46 -4.32 -11.82
C GLN A 288 -0.74 -4.69 -13.28
N PHE A 289 -1.77 -4.12 -13.89
CA PHE A 289 -2.09 -4.39 -15.30
C PHE A 289 -0.95 -4.02 -16.24
N GLY A 290 -0.31 -2.87 -16.01
CA GLY A 290 0.84 -2.44 -16.80
C GLY A 290 2.01 -3.42 -16.70
N MET A 291 2.38 -3.81 -15.48
CA MET A 291 3.54 -4.67 -15.24
C MET A 291 3.31 -6.12 -15.72
N PHE A 292 2.13 -6.66 -15.45
CA PHE A 292 1.79 -8.03 -15.86
C PHE A 292 1.56 -8.15 -17.37
N GLU A 293 0.93 -7.16 -18.03
CA GLU A 293 0.81 -7.17 -19.49
C GLU A 293 2.19 -7.04 -20.15
N THR A 294 3.13 -6.27 -19.58
CA THR A 294 4.52 -6.24 -20.06
C THR A 294 5.17 -7.61 -20.01
N MET A 295 5.07 -8.32 -18.88
CA MET A 295 5.65 -9.65 -18.74
C MET A 295 5.05 -10.61 -19.78
N THR A 296 3.72 -10.72 -19.81
CA THR A 296 3.04 -11.70 -20.67
C THR A 296 3.15 -11.37 -22.16
N SER A 297 3.07 -10.09 -22.55
CA SER A 297 3.24 -9.68 -23.95
C SER A 297 4.66 -9.94 -24.43
N SER A 298 5.68 -9.69 -23.60
CA SER A 298 7.08 -9.96 -23.98
C SER A 298 7.30 -11.43 -24.33
N PHE A 299 6.71 -12.36 -23.57
CA PHE A 299 6.79 -13.79 -23.92
C PHE A 299 6.02 -14.14 -25.19
N VAL A 300 4.81 -13.59 -25.36
CA VAL A 300 3.98 -13.83 -26.55
C VAL A 300 4.66 -13.29 -27.82
N ASP A 301 5.36 -12.16 -27.72
CA ASP A 301 6.06 -11.53 -28.83
C ASP A 301 7.35 -12.29 -29.22
N GLU A 302 8.06 -12.88 -28.25
CA GLU A 302 9.26 -13.70 -28.49
C GLU A 302 8.90 -15.09 -29.07
N PHE A 303 7.82 -15.71 -28.60
CA PHE A 303 7.38 -17.05 -29.04
C PHE A 303 5.99 -17.03 -29.72
N PRO A 304 5.81 -16.25 -30.81
CA PRO A 304 4.49 -15.96 -31.36
C PRO A 304 3.83 -17.19 -31.99
N ARG A 305 4.61 -18.13 -32.53
CA ARG A 305 4.10 -19.37 -33.15
C ARG A 305 3.41 -20.29 -32.13
N TYR A 306 3.89 -20.29 -30.88
CA TYR A 306 3.40 -21.19 -29.84
C TYR A 306 2.39 -20.50 -28.92
N LEU A 307 2.66 -19.27 -28.48
CA LEU A 307 1.90 -18.64 -27.41
C LEU A 307 0.71 -17.79 -27.89
N ARG A 308 0.73 -17.25 -29.12
CA ARG A 308 -0.33 -16.34 -29.59
C ARG A 308 -1.71 -17.00 -29.66
N LYS A 309 -1.78 -18.27 -30.06
CA LYS A 309 -3.01 -19.08 -30.07
C LYS A 309 -3.52 -19.38 -28.66
N TYR A 310 -2.62 -19.47 -27.70
CA TYR A 310 -2.89 -19.84 -26.31
C TYR A 310 -2.70 -18.66 -25.34
N LYS A 311 -2.91 -17.41 -25.79
CA LYS A 311 -2.64 -16.21 -24.96
C LYS A 311 -3.40 -16.23 -23.63
N THR A 312 -4.72 -16.48 -23.65
CA THR A 312 -5.53 -16.51 -22.42
C THR A 312 -5.14 -17.64 -21.45
N PRO A 313 -4.99 -18.91 -21.87
CA PRO A 313 -4.51 -19.94 -20.95
C PRO A 313 -3.07 -19.70 -20.50
N PHE A 314 -2.22 -19.08 -21.31
CA PHE A 314 -0.87 -18.66 -20.92
C PHE A 314 -0.88 -17.59 -19.82
N VAL A 315 -1.77 -16.59 -19.92
CA VAL A 315 -2.00 -15.59 -18.86
C VAL A 315 -2.42 -16.28 -17.56
N GLY A 316 -3.33 -17.26 -17.62
CA GLY A 316 -3.75 -18.03 -16.45
C GLY A 316 -2.61 -18.86 -15.84
N LEU A 317 -1.78 -19.48 -16.68
CA LEU A 317 -0.57 -20.19 -16.25
C LEU A 317 0.40 -19.24 -15.53
N MET A 318 0.65 -18.05 -16.08
CA MET A 318 1.53 -17.06 -15.47
C MET A 318 0.99 -16.56 -14.11
N CYS A 319 -0.32 -16.29 -14.01
CA CYS A 319 -0.94 -15.97 -12.72
C CYS A 319 -0.75 -17.10 -11.70
N MET A 320 -0.86 -18.37 -12.12
CA MET A 320 -0.65 -19.52 -11.25
C MET A 320 0.82 -19.64 -10.79
N VAL A 321 1.78 -19.41 -11.69
CA VAL A 321 3.21 -19.41 -11.34
C VAL A 321 3.52 -18.31 -10.33
N GLU A 322 3.08 -17.08 -10.58
CA GLU A 322 3.32 -15.96 -9.66
C GLU A 322 2.55 -16.11 -8.33
N PHE A 323 1.38 -16.74 -8.35
CA PHE A 323 0.67 -17.15 -7.13
C PHE A 323 1.51 -18.08 -6.25
N LEU A 324 2.07 -19.14 -6.83
CA LEU A 324 2.91 -20.09 -6.10
C LEU A 324 4.17 -19.43 -5.54
N LEU A 325 4.78 -18.52 -6.32
CA LEU A 325 5.95 -17.75 -5.87
C LEU A 325 5.60 -16.74 -4.78
N GLY A 326 4.34 -16.29 -4.68
CA GLY A 326 3.85 -15.39 -3.63
C GLY A 326 3.56 -16.08 -2.29
N LEU A 327 3.41 -17.40 -2.25
CA LEU A 327 3.05 -18.14 -1.03
C LEU A 327 4.00 -17.92 0.17
N PRO A 328 5.34 -17.86 0.00
CA PRO A 328 6.24 -17.58 1.11
C PRO A 328 5.99 -16.22 1.77
N LEU A 329 5.51 -15.22 1.01
CA LEU A 329 5.29 -13.86 1.51
C LEU A 329 4.00 -13.69 2.35
N ILE A 330 3.10 -14.67 2.34
CA ILE A 330 1.89 -14.71 3.20
C ILE A 330 2.03 -15.61 4.43
N THR A 331 3.24 -16.11 4.69
CA THR A 331 3.57 -16.82 5.92
C THR A 331 3.76 -15.84 7.09
N GLN A 332 3.80 -16.36 8.32
CA GLN A 332 4.05 -15.57 9.54
C GLN A 332 5.37 -14.77 9.50
N GLY A 333 6.40 -15.33 8.87
CA GLY A 333 7.68 -14.66 8.61
C GLY A 333 7.71 -13.88 7.28
N GLY A 334 6.61 -13.88 6.52
CA GLY A 334 6.54 -13.32 5.17
C GLY A 334 6.86 -11.83 5.09
N ILE A 335 6.58 -11.06 6.14
CA ILE A 335 6.91 -9.63 6.20
C ILE A 335 8.43 -9.38 6.12
N TYR A 336 9.26 -10.28 6.65
CA TYR A 336 10.72 -10.15 6.55
C TYR A 336 11.21 -10.37 5.12
N ILE A 337 10.67 -11.41 4.46
CA ILE A 337 10.92 -11.64 3.02
C ILE A 337 10.44 -10.45 2.21
N PHE A 338 9.25 -9.93 2.51
CA PHE A 338 8.68 -8.77 1.84
C PHE A 338 9.59 -7.53 1.94
N THR A 339 10.12 -7.23 3.13
CA THR A 339 11.08 -6.14 3.31
C THR A 339 12.35 -6.39 2.51
N ILE A 340 12.87 -7.61 2.50
CA ILE A 340 14.04 -7.97 1.69
C ILE A 340 13.78 -7.71 0.20
N PHE A 341 12.62 -8.12 -0.33
CA PHE A 341 12.24 -7.86 -1.72
C PHE A 341 12.29 -6.37 -2.09
N ASP A 342 11.83 -5.49 -1.20
CA ASP A 342 11.85 -4.03 -1.38
C ASP A 342 13.29 -3.49 -1.53
N TRP A 343 14.22 -3.98 -0.71
CA TRP A 343 15.65 -3.62 -0.81
C TRP A 343 16.33 -4.23 -2.04
N PHE A 344 15.96 -5.46 -2.43
CA PHE A 344 16.62 -6.18 -3.53
C PHE A 344 16.36 -5.57 -4.91
N ILE A 345 15.19 -4.97 -5.15
CA ILE A 345 14.88 -4.32 -6.44
C ILE A 345 15.87 -3.18 -6.72
N LEU A 346 16.25 -2.41 -5.69
CA LEU A 346 17.26 -1.35 -5.80
C LEU A 346 18.65 -1.92 -6.11
N ILE A 347 19.01 -3.06 -5.51
CA ILE A 347 20.29 -3.74 -5.75
C ILE A 347 20.38 -4.26 -7.18
N VAL A 348 19.31 -4.84 -7.74
CA VAL A 348 19.30 -5.33 -9.11
C VAL A 348 19.52 -4.20 -10.12
N ILE A 349 18.92 -3.04 -9.90
CA ILE A 349 19.11 -1.87 -10.78
C ILE A 349 20.53 -1.30 -10.65
N CYS A 350 21.03 -1.14 -9.42
CA CYS A 350 22.33 -0.53 -9.18
C CYS A 350 23.52 -1.45 -9.55
N TYR A 351 23.42 -2.75 -9.26
CA TYR A 351 24.53 -3.70 -9.42
C TYR A 351 24.39 -4.65 -10.60
N VAL A 352 23.21 -5.23 -10.86
CA VAL A 352 23.04 -6.25 -11.92
C VAL A 352 22.85 -5.60 -13.28
N TYR A 353 21.98 -4.59 -13.37
CA TYR A 353 21.87 -3.78 -14.58
C TYR A 353 23.09 -2.86 -14.75
N GLY A 354 23.62 -2.38 -13.62
CA GLY A 354 24.81 -1.58 -13.52
C GLY A 354 24.50 -0.09 -13.65
N ILE A 355 24.88 0.68 -12.63
CA ILE A 355 24.66 2.13 -12.55
C ILE A 355 25.17 2.90 -13.79
N HIS A 356 26.25 2.42 -14.40
CA HIS A 356 26.84 3.03 -15.60
C HIS A 356 26.00 2.83 -16.86
N ARG A 357 25.40 1.64 -17.04
CA ARG A 357 24.48 1.37 -18.15
C ARG A 357 23.21 2.17 -17.98
N PHE A 358 22.67 2.21 -16.76
CA PHE A 358 21.52 3.03 -16.45
C PHE A 358 21.76 4.52 -16.74
N ARG A 359 22.92 5.06 -16.37
CA ARG A 359 23.29 6.44 -16.73
C ARG A 359 23.42 6.67 -18.23
N ALA A 360 23.93 5.69 -18.98
CA ALA A 360 24.04 5.78 -20.43
C ALA A 360 22.67 5.76 -21.12
N ASP A 361 21.71 4.99 -20.60
CA ASP A 361 20.33 5.00 -21.10
C ASP A 361 19.64 6.34 -20.79
N ILE A 362 19.88 6.91 -19.60
CA ILE A 362 19.38 8.24 -19.26
C ILE A 362 20.01 9.32 -20.16
N GLU A 363 21.30 9.21 -20.46
CA GLU A 363 21.99 10.10 -21.41
C GLU A 363 21.40 9.99 -22.82
N LEU A 364 21.11 8.76 -23.28
CA LEU A 364 20.45 8.50 -24.55
C LEU A 364 19.06 9.16 -24.61
N MET A 365 18.31 9.13 -23.50
CA MET A 365 16.95 9.69 -23.42
C MET A 365 16.92 11.21 -23.26
N LEU A 366 17.83 11.78 -22.47
CA LEU A 366 17.84 13.22 -22.14
C LEU A 366 18.77 14.05 -23.03
N GLY A 367 19.66 13.39 -23.78
CA GLY A 367 20.68 14.04 -24.61
C GLY A 367 21.89 14.56 -23.81
N TYR A 368 21.94 14.33 -22.50
CA TYR A 368 23.07 14.69 -21.63
C TYR A 368 23.20 13.72 -20.45
N LYS A 369 24.45 13.50 -19.98
CA LYS A 369 24.70 12.63 -18.83
C LYS A 369 24.14 13.23 -17.54
N PRO A 370 23.37 12.46 -16.75
CA PRO A 370 23.01 12.86 -15.40
C PRO A 370 24.28 12.98 -14.53
N GLY A 371 24.26 13.94 -13.62
CA GLY A 371 25.40 14.27 -12.75
C GLY A 371 25.86 13.10 -11.87
N HIS A 372 27.05 13.24 -11.26
CA HIS A 372 27.64 12.18 -10.44
C HIS A 372 26.92 11.93 -9.11
N TYR A 373 26.08 12.87 -8.66
CA TYR A 373 25.40 12.89 -7.38
C TYR A 373 23.90 12.59 -7.51
#